data_AF-A0A975L6K6-F1
#
_entry.id   AF-A0A975L6K6-F1
#
_cell.length_a   1.000
_cell.length_b   1.000
_cell.length_c   1.000
_cell.angle_alpha   90.00
_cell.angle_beta   90.00
_cell.angle_gamma   90.00
#
_symmetry.space_group_name_H-M   'P 1'
#
loop_
_entity.id
_entity.type
_entity.pdbx_description
1 polymer ?
#
loop_
_entity_poly.entity_id
_entity_poly.type
_entity_poly.pdbx_seq_one_letter_code
_entity_poly.pdbx_strand_id
1 'polypeptide(L)'
;MWDGNHGRIEPAFDQAWDRLTKLRWVAALTEMDTGLRIRVYPGYSATLRNGEWVPATGVYDVLVTGHSGQFTYHDAQRFLDGVTVGARAYRRATTPTEETSS
;
A
#
# COMPACT_ATOMS: atom_id res chain seq x y z
N MET A 1 37.13 -1.09 -0.82
CA MET A 1 36.39 -0.15 0.04
C MET A 1 34.96 -0.20 -0.44
N TRP A 2 34.07 -0.82 0.35
CA TRP A 2 32.66 -1.07 0.00
C TRP A 2 31.86 0.11 0.54
N ASP A 3 31.24 0.90 -0.33
CA ASP A 3 30.32 1.98 0.03
C ASP A 3 28.93 1.37 0.23
N GLY A 4 28.51 1.29 1.50
CA GLY A 4 27.31 0.57 1.96
C GLY A 4 25.96 1.11 1.48
N ASN A 5 25.85 1.56 0.23
CA ASN A 5 24.58 1.98 -0.35
C ASN A 5 23.85 0.76 -0.92
N HIS A 6 23.25 -0.05 -0.06
CA HIS A 6 22.10 -0.90 -0.45
C HIS A 6 20.87 0.01 -0.63
N GLY A 7 21.02 1.05 -1.43
CA GLY A 7 20.00 2.04 -1.71
C GLY A 7 18.76 1.29 -2.19
N ARG A 8 17.68 1.38 -1.41
CA ARG A 8 16.37 0.86 -1.77
C ARG A 8 16.12 1.28 -3.21
N ILE A 9 16.17 0.32 -4.14
CA ILE A 9 15.79 0.55 -5.53
C ILE A 9 14.28 0.75 -5.48
N GLU A 10 13.86 1.98 -5.21
CA GLU A 10 12.51 2.44 -5.49
C GLU A 10 12.44 2.51 -7.00
N PRO A 11 11.63 1.67 -7.66
CA PRO A 11 11.62 1.72 -9.11
C PRO A 11 10.99 3.08 -9.56
N ALA A 12 10.98 3.45 -10.83
CA ALA A 12 10.49 4.77 -11.22
C ALA A 12 8.96 4.90 -11.07
N PHE A 13 8.46 5.96 -10.43
CA PHE A 13 7.03 6.29 -10.42
C PHE A 13 6.66 7.17 -11.62
N ASP A 14 5.85 6.64 -12.54
CA ASP A 14 5.40 7.39 -13.71
C ASP A 14 4.01 8.02 -13.47
N GLN A 15 3.94 9.34 -13.67
CA GLN A 15 2.70 10.09 -13.52
C GLN A 15 1.70 9.83 -14.66
N ALA A 16 2.12 9.30 -15.80
CA ALA A 16 1.25 8.95 -16.91
C ALA A 16 0.49 7.63 -16.69
N TRP A 17 0.87 6.84 -15.70
CA TRP A 17 0.20 5.58 -15.39
C TRP A 17 -1.28 5.78 -15.03
N ASP A 18 -2.08 4.79 -15.37
CA ASP A 18 -3.44 4.71 -14.90
C ASP A 18 -3.47 4.59 -13.36
N ARG A 19 -4.61 4.97 -12.79
CA ARG A 19 -4.80 5.01 -11.33
C ARG A 19 -4.61 3.64 -10.66
N LEU A 20 -5.01 2.54 -11.30
CA LEU A 20 -4.83 1.20 -10.72
C LEU A 20 -3.34 0.85 -10.67
N THR A 21 -2.59 1.13 -11.73
CA THR A 21 -1.14 0.93 -11.78
C THR A 21 -0.44 1.78 -10.71
N LYS A 22 -0.83 3.05 -10.54
CA LYS A 22 -0.33 3.90 -9.44
C LYS A 22 -0.64 3.35 -8.05
N LEU A 23 -1.83 2.80 -7.82
CA LEU A 23 -2.15 2.22 -6.51
C LEU A 23 -1.40 0.92 -6.25
N ARG A 24 -1.25 0.05 -7.26
CA ARG A 24 -0.44 -1.17 -7.16
C ARG A 24 1.01 -0.87 -6.86
N TRP A 25 1.51 0.21 -7.46
CA TRP A 25 2.83 0.74 -7.17
C TRP A 25 3.01 1.12 -5.70
N VAL A 26 2.14 1.99 -5.18
CA VAL A 26 2.18 2.43 -3.77
C VAL A 26 2.04 1.22 -2.83
N ALA A 27 1.13 0.29 -3.15
CA ALA A 27 0.96 -0.95 -2.38
C ALA A 27 2.24 -1.80 -2.32
N ALA A 28 2.98 -1.91 -3.43
CA ALA A 28 4.26 -2.63 -3.45
C ALA A 28 5.31 -1.95 -2.57
N LEU A 29 5.39 -0.61 -2.60
CA LEU A 29 6.28 0.14 -1.72
C LEU A 29 5.91 -0.01 -0.25
N THR A 30 4.62 0.00 0.08
CA THR A 30 4.13 -0.24 1.43
C THR A 30 4.43 -1.68 1.88
N GLU A 31 4.24 -2.69 1.04
CA GLU A 31 4.61 -4.08 1.34
C GLU A 31 6.11 -4.21 1.64
N MET A 32 6.97 -3.58 0.84
CA MET A 32 8.41 -3.51 1.11
C MET A 32 8.77 -2.81 2.41
N ASP A 33 8.05 -1.73 2.78
CA ASP A 33 8.34 -0.95 3.99
C ASP A 33 7.87 -1.64 5.28
N THR A 34 6.76 -2.38 5.19
CA THR A 34 6.01 -2.87 6.35
C THR A 34 6.07 -4.39 6.52
N GLY A 35 6.39 -5.14 5.47
CA GLY A 35 6.29 -6.60 5.43
C GLY A 35 4.85 -7.12 5.35
N LEU A 36 3.85 -6.25 5.29
CA LEU A 36 2.44 -6.64 5.14
C LEU A 36 2.15 -6.99 3.69
N ARG A 37 1.42 -8.09 3.47
CA ARG A 37 0.97 -8.45 2.12
C ARG A 37 -0.20 -7.57 1.70
N ILE A 38 0.01 -6.77 0.66
CA ILE A 38 -0.97 -5.80 0.16
C ILE A 38 -1.28 -6.08 -1.31
N ARG A 39 -2.57 -6.12 -1.66
CA ARG A 39 -3.02 -6.28 -3.05
C ARG A 39 -4.08 -5.25 -3.39
N VAL A 40 -4.04 -4.75 -4.62
CA VAL A 40 -5.02 -3.78 -5.15
C VAL A 40 -5.63 -4.30 -6.44
N TYR A 41 -6.96 -4.32 -6.47
CA TYR A 41 -7.78 -4.78 -7.59
C TYR A 41 -8.69 -3.65 -8.09
N PRO A 42 -9.13 -3.71 -9.36
CA PRO A 42 -10.28 -2.92 -9.79
C PRO A 42 -11.46 -3.21 -8.87
N GLY A 43 -12.15 -2.17 -8.40
CA GLY A 43 -13.35 -2.34 -7.60
C GLY A 43 -14.52 -2.82 -8.46
N TYR A 44 -15.23 -3.83 -7.97
CA TYR A 44 -16.51 -4.21 -8.55
C TYR A 44 -17.64 -3.60 -7.71
N SER A 45 -18.65 -3.06 -8.40
CA SER A 45 -19.84 -2.60 -7.70
C SER A 45 -20.58 -3.79 -7.13
N ALA A 46 -21.18 -3.62 -5.95
CA ALA A 46 -22.16 -4.57 -5.42
C ALA A 46 -23.47 -4.61 -6.25
N THR A 47 -23.58 -3.81 -7.33
CA THR A 47 -24.76 -3.77 -8.21
C THR A 47 -24.65 -4.78 -9.35
N LEU A 48 -25.56 -5.74 -9.36
CA LEU A 48 -25.83 -6.59 -10.52
C LEU A 48 -26.69 -5.80 -11.52
N ARG A 49 -26.25 -5.70 -12.79
CA ARG A 49 -27.09 -5.21 -13.89
C ARG A 49 -27.30 -6.37 -14.86
N ASN A 50 -28.55 -6.78 -15.06
CA ASN A 50 -28.91 -7.93 -15.88
C ASN A 50 -28.20 -9.25 -15.49
N GLY A 51 -27.86 -9.42 -14.20
CA GLY A 51 -27.17 -10.61 -13.70
C GLY A 51 -25.64 -10.56 -13.82
N GLU A 52 -25.06 -9.49 -14.34
CA GLU A 52 -23.62 -9.28 -14.38
C GLU A 52 -23.16 -8.24 -13.36
N TRP A 53 -22.01 -8.48 -12.75
CA TRP A 53 -21.35 -7.51 -11.88
C TRP A 53 -20.88 -6.32 -12.72
N VAL A 54 -21.34 -5.12 -12.36
CA VAL A 54 -20.88 -3.90 -13.03
C VAL A 54 -19.58 -3.44 -12.38
N PRO A 55 -18.48 -3.23 -13.15
CA PRO A 55 -17.28 -2.61 -12.61
C PRO A 55 -17.62 -1.24 -12.01
N ALA A 56 -17.27 -1.01 -10.74
CA ALA A 56 -17.44 0.31 -10.14
C ALA A 56 -16.29 1.19 -10.63
N THR A 57 -16.55 2.00 -11.65
CA THR A 57 -15.54 2.91 -12.19
C THR A 57 -15.06 3.89 -11.12
N GLY A 58 -13.75 3.98 -10.93
CA GLY A 58 -13.12 4.89 -9.97
C GLY A 58 -13.03 4.34 -8.55
N VAL A 59 -13.38 3.07 -8.36
CA VAL A 59 -13.32 2.37 -7.08
C VAL A 59 -12.30 1.23 -7.15
N TYR A 60 -11.63 0.96 -6.04
CA TYR A 60 -10.53 0.00 -5.93
C TYR A 60 -10.68 -0.82 -4.66
N ASP A 61 -10.50 -2.14 -4.78
CA ASP A 61 -10.48 -3.02 -3.62
C ASP A 61 -9.04 -3.18 -3.14
N VAL A 62 -8.78 -2.79 -1.89
CA VAL A 62 -7.47 -2.90 -1.23
C VAL A 62 -7.55 -4.01 -0.19
N LEU A 63 -6.70 -5.01 -0.33
CA LEU A 63 -6.58 -6.16 0.56
C LEU A 63 -5.28 -6.04 1.36
N VAL A 64 -5.36 -6.00 2.69
CA VAL A 64 -4.22 -6.01 3.61
C VAL A 64 -4.35 -7.22 4.54
N THR A 65 -3.45 -8.18 4.42
CA THR A 65 -3.38 -9.36 5.32
C THR A 65 -4.74 -10.07 5.51
N GLY A 66 -5.56 -10.16 4.46
CA GLY A 66 -6.88 -10.82 4.50
C GLY A 66 -8.07 -9.89 4.76
N HIS A 67 -7.84 -8.61 5.10
CA HIS A 67 -8.91 -7.62 5.25
C HIS A 67 -9.06 -6.78 3.98
N SER A 68 -10.24 -6.80 3.37
CA SER A 68 -10.56 -6.01 2.19
C SER A 68 -11.35 -4.76 2.54
N GLY A 69 -10.98 -3.63 1.94
CA GLY A 69 -11.77 -2.41 1.94
C GLY A 69 -11.92 -1.89 0.51
N GLN A 70 -13.03 -1.22 0.25
CA GLN A 70 -13.33 -0.62 -1.04
C GLN A 70 -13.18 0.90 -0.95
N PHE A 71 -12.43 1.50 -1.86
CA PHE A 71 -12.00 2.90 -1.76
C PHE A 71 -12.03 3.61 -3.11
N THR A 72 -12.20 4.94 -3.09
CA THR A 72 -11.84 5.77 -4.24
C THR A 72 -10.31 5.82 -4.40
N TYR A 73 -9.82 6.32 -5.54
CA TYR A 73 -8.37 6.45 -5.76
C TYR A 73 -7.64 7.19 -4.64
N HIS A 74 -8.13 8.37 -4.24
CA HIS A 74 -7.47 9.19 -3.24
C HIS A 74 -7.59 8.59 -1.83
N ASP A 75 -8.72 7.95 -1.52
CA ASP A 75 -8.90 7.27 -0.24
C ASP A 75 -8.00 6.05 -0.13
N ALA A 76 -7.83 5.29 -1.22
CA ALA A 76 -6.90 4.16 -1.27
C ALA A 76 -5.46 4.61 -1.04
N GLN A 77 -5.03 5.71 -1.67
CA GLN A 77 -3.70 6.29 -1.43
C GLN A 77 -3.53 6.67 0.04
N ARG A 78 -4.47 7.45 0.60
CA ARG A 78 -4.42 7.87 2.01
C ARG A 78 -4.40 6.67 2.96
N PHE A 79 -5.17 5.64 2.66
CA PHE A 79 -5.18 4.41 3.46
C PHE A 79 -3.80 3.72 3.47
N LEU A 80 -3.18 3.55 2.30
CA LEU A 80 -1.84 2.94 2.18
C LEU A 80 -0.74 3.77 2.86
N ASP A 81 -0.83 5.10 2.76
CA ASP A 81 0.05 6.02 3.49
C ASP A 81 -0.12 5.85 5.00
N GLY A 82 -1.35 5.73 5.48
CA GLY A 82 -1.68 5.46 6.87
C GLY A 82 -1.09 4.13 7.39
N VAL A 83 -1.19 3.06 6.59
CA VAL A 83 -0.56 1.76 6.90
C VAL A 83 0.96 1.90 7.05
N THR A 84 1.59 2.63 6.12
CA THR A 84 3.04 2.89 6.16
C THR A 84 3.43 3.65 7.42
N VAL A 85 2.72 4.74 7.75
CA VAL A 85 2.96 5.55 8.95
C VAL A 85 2.78 4.71 10.22
N GLY A 86 1.70 3.94 10.32
CA GLY A 86 1.41 3.08 11.47
C GLY A 86 2.49 2.02 11.70
N ALA A 87 2.92 1.34 10.64
CA ALA A 87 3.98 0.34 10.72
C ALA A 87 5.33 0.93 11.15
N ARG A 88 5.66 2.15 10.69
CA ARG A 88 6.85 2.88 11.15
C ARG A 88 6.75 3.27 12.62
N ALA A 89 5.60 3.75 13.05
CA ALA A 89 5.37 4.09 14.46
C ALA A 89 5.50 2.85 15.36
N TYR A 90 4.93 1.71 14.95
CA TYR A 90 5.06 0.44 15.66
C TYR A 90 6.51 0.01 15.80
N ARG A 91 7.30 0.01 14.70
CA ARG A 91 8.74 -0.33 14.75
C ARG A 91 9.52 0.55 15.72
N ARG A 92 9.26 1.86 15.74
CA ARG A 92 9.92 2.79 16.68
C ARG A 92 9.57 2.48 18.13
N ALA A 93 8.33 2.08 18.41
CA ALA A 93 7.89 1.74 19.76
C ALA A 93 8.42 0.38 20.26
N THR A 94 8.76 -0.54 19.34
CA THR A 94 9.20 -1.90 19.66
C THR A 94 10.70 -2.12 19.50
N THR A 95 11.46 -1.14 19.01
CA THR A 95 12.92 -1.17 19.04
C THR A 95 13.36 -0.98 20.50
N PRO A 96 13.99 -1.96 21.16
CA PRO A 96 14.45 -1.81 22.53
C PRO A 96 15.53 -0.72 22.57
N THR A 97 15.41 0.21 23.51
CA THR A 97 16.51 1.12 23.86
C THR A 97 17.60 0.29 24.52
N GLU A 98 18.51 -0.29 23.74
CA GLU A 98 19.76 -0.83 24.29
C GLU A 98 20.60 0.35 24.83
N GLU A 99 20.79 0.31 26.14
CA GLU A 99 21.89 0.86 26.95
C GLU A 99 22.42 2.27 26.59
N THR A 100 21.92 3.27 27.32
CA THR A 100 22.81 4.30 27.87
C THR A 100 22.89 4.11 29.38
N SER A 101 23.79 3.21 29.79
CA SER A 101 24.41 3.23 31.11
C SER A 101 25.89 3.56 30.90
N SER A 102 26.30 4.75 31.31
CA SER A 102 27.69 5.13 31.61
C SER A 102 27.69 5.94 32.88
#